data_AF-A0A4Q3UZR7-F1
#
_entry.id   AF-A0A4Q3UZR7-F1
#
_cell.length_a   1.000
_cell.length_b   1.000
_cell.length_c   1.000
_cell.angle_alpha   90.00
_cell.angle_beta   90.00
_cell.angle_gamma   90.00
#
_symmetry.space_group_name_H-M   'P 1'
#
loop_
_entity.id
_entity.type
_entity.pdbx_description
1 polymer ?
#
loop_
_entity_poly.entity_id
_entity_poly.type
_entity_poly.pdbx_seq_one_letter_code
_entity_poly.pdbx_strand_id
1 'polypeptide(L)'
;MRLRLVFYGSILLGIGLMLGWPWIVGSVPQVEPKSPVLKAYSYRTLAYLASLLLTFLVCFVSAVFLVKRTRLEAAAEARANLQELTEGAAEALRRAREANKEPE
;
A
#
# COMPACT_ATOMS: atom_id res chain seq x y z
N MET A 1 7.87 -6.08 -4.53
CA MET A 1 8.64 -5.39 -3.47
C MET A 1 8.69 -3.87 -3.61
N ARG A 2 9.14 -3.29 -4.75
CA ARG A 2 9.26 -1.82 -4.91
C ARG A 2 7.97 -1.02 -4.60
N LEU A 3 6.81 -1.52 -5.02
CA LEU A 3 5.51 -0.86 -4.76
C LEU A 3 5.15 -0.79 -3.26
N ARG A 4 5.46 -1.85 -2.49
CA ARG A 4 5.27 -1.87 -1.03
C ARG A 4 6.14 -0.80 -0.36
N LEU A 5 7.40 -0.66 -0.81
CA LEU A 5 8.32 0.35 -0.30
C LEU A 5 7.80 1.78 -0.56
N VAL A 6 7.30 2.06 -1.77
CA VAL A 6 6.71 3.36 -2.12
C VAL A 6 5.45 3.63 -1.28
N PHE A 7 4.60 2.63 -1.09
CA PHE A 7 3.41 2.74 -0.25
C PHE A 7 3.75 3.04 1.21
N TYR A 8 4.56 2.22 1.87
CA TYR A 8 4.93 2.46 3.27
C TYR A 8 5.77 3.73 3.45
N GLY A 9 6.64 4.04 2.49
CA GLY A 9 7.42 5.28 2.47
C GLY A 9 6.54 6.53 2.35
N SER A 10 5.53 6.51 1.49
CA SER A 10 4.56 7.61 1.36
C SER A 10 3.68 7.77 2.60
N ILE A 11 3.33 6.68 3.29
CA ILE A 11 2.64 6.75 4.59
C ILE A 11 3.53 7.41 5.64
N LEU A 12 4.77 6.94 5.81
CA LEU A 12 5.72 7.51 6.77
C LEU A 12 5.98 8.99 6.48
N LEU A 13 6.14 9.35 5.20
CA LEU A 13 6.30 10.73 4.77
C LEU A 13 5.04 11.55 5.08
N GLY A 14 3.85 11.03 4.82
CA GLY A 14 2.58 11.70 5.12
C GLY A 14 2.39 11.95 6.61
N ILE A 15 2.70 10.97 7.46
CA ILE A 15 2.69 11.11 8.92
C ILE A 15 3.73 12.14 9.36
N GLY A 16 4.95 12.06 8.83
CA GLY A 16 6.03 13.00 9.10
C GLY A 16 5.66 14.44 8.72
N LEU A 17 4.99 14.63 7.58
CA LEU A 17 4.45 15.92 7.18
C LEU A 17 3.41 16.41 8.19
N MET A 18 2.39 15.60 8.51
CA MET A 18 1.34 15.98 9.47
C MET A 18 1.89 16.38 10.84
N LEU A 19 2.85 15.61 11.37
CA LEU A 19 3.50 15.93 12.64
C LEU A 19 4.46 17.12 12.51
N GLY A 20 5.06 17.31 11.34
CA GLY A 20 5.97 18.40 11.03
C GLY A 20 5.30 19.75 10.82
N TRP A 21 3.96 19.82 10.78
CA TRP A 21 3.20 21.05 10.56
C TRP A 21 3.71 22.27 11.35
N PRO A 22 3.84 22.23 12.69
CA PRO A 22 4.22 23.42 13.45
C PRO A 22 5.65 23.90 13.16
N TRP A 23 6.53 23.01 12.70
CA TRP A 23 7.89 23.37 12.30
C TRP A 23 7.98 23.89 10.85
N ILE A 24 7.12 23.40 9.96
CA ILE A 24 7.16 23.76 8.52
C ILE A 24 6.38 25.06 8.26
N VAL A 25 5.16 25.15 8.78
CA VAL A 25 4.27 26.31 8.56
C VAL A 25 4.60 27.42 9.56
N GLY A 26 5.04 27.07 10.77
CA GLY A 26 5.33 28.00 11.85
C GLY A 26 4.06 28.51 12.54
N SER A 27 4.23 29.40 13.51
CA SER A 27 3.14 30.06 14.22
C SER A 27 2.40 31.06 13.32
N VAL A 28 1.09 31.14 13.46
CA VAL A 28 0.26 32.16 12.80
C VAL A 28 0.76 33.55 13.23
N PRO A 29 1.12 34.43 12.29
CA PRO A 29 1.62 35.75 12.64
C PRO A 29 0.46 36.63 13.15
N GLN A 30 0.62 37.25 14.32
CA GLN A 30 -0.37 38.17 14.90
C GLN A 30 -0.18 39.58 14.32
N VAL A 31 -0.56 39.76 13.06
CA VAL A 31 -0.41 41.02 12.31
C VAL A 31 -1.71 41.40 11.63
N GLU A 32 -1.83 42.68 11.27
CA GLU A 32 -3.02 43.20 10.61
C GLU A 32 -3.39 42.38 9.35
N PRO A 33 -4.70 42.28 9.03
CA PRO A 33 -5.22 41.43 7.94
C PRO A 33 -4.64 41.71 6.55
N LYS A 34 -4.09 42.92 6.32
CA LYS A 34 -3.49 43.33 5.03
C LYS A 34 -1.95 43.31 5.05
N SER A 35 -1.34 42.78 6.11
CA SER A 35 0.13 42.75 6.18
C SER A 35 0.71 41.79 5.11
N PRO A 36 1.83 42.15 4.47
CA PRO A 36 2.53 41.27 3.52
C PRO A 36 3.02 39.97 4.18
N VAL A 37 3.20 39.99 5.51
CA VAL A 37 3.60 38.83 6.32
C VAL A 37 2.51 37.75 6.34
N LEU A 38 1.24 38.14 6.45
CA LEU A 38 0.12 37.19 6.41
C LEU A 38 -0.02 36.52 5.04
N LYS A 39 0.25 37.27 3.96
CA LYS A 39 0.27 36.74 2.58
C LYS A 39 1.40 35.72 2.39
N ALA A 40 2.59 35.96 2.93
CA ALA A 40 3.69 34.99 2.87
C ALA A 40 3.36 33.71 3.65
N TYR A 41 2.70 33.85 4.82
CA TYR A 41 2.23 32.71 5.62
C TYR A 41 1.19 31.87 4.88
N SER A 42 0.23 32.49 4.20
CA SER A 42 -0.80 31.76 3.44
C SER A 42 -0.20 30.98 2.27
N TYR A 43 0.79 31.51 1.56
CA TYR A 43 1.50 30.76 0.52
C TYR A 43 2.25 29.54 1.07
N ARG A 44 2.94 29.68 2.22
CA ARG A 44 3.60 28.54 2.87
C ARG A 44 2.60 27.47 3.28
N THR A 45 1.49 27.90 3.88
CA THR A 45 0.38 27.03 4.27
C THR A 45 -0.20 26.28 3.07
N LEU A 46 -0.44 26.98 1.96
CA LEU A 46 -1.01 26.41 0.75
C LEU A 46 -0.03 25.47 0.04
N ALA A 47 1.25 25.82 -0.01
CA ALA A 47 2.31 24.95 -0.53
C ALA A 47 2.44 23.67 0.29
N TYR A 48 2.42 23.78 1.62
CA TYR A 48 2.40 22.62 2.51
C TYR A 48 1.16 21.76 2.25
N LEU A 49 -0.04 22.35 2.18
CA LEU A 49 -1.28 21.61 1.95
C LEU A 49 -1.26 20.88 0.60
N ALA A 50 -0.74 21.53 -0.45
CA ALA A 50 -0.56 20.93 -1.76
C ALA A 50 0.40 19.74 -1.72
N SER A 51 1.53 19.86 -0.99
CA SER A 51 2.48 18.77 -0.82
C SER A 51 1.88 17.57 -0.08
N LEU A 52 1.03 17.85 0.92
CA LEU A 52 0.34 16.84 1.70
C LEU A 52 -0.69 16.10 0.83
N LEU A 53 -1.52 16.84 0.09
CA LEU A 53 -2.46 16.28 -0.88
C LEU A 53 -1.76 15.40 -1.91
N LEU A 54 -0.63 15.85 -2.47
CA LEU A 54 0.13 15.09 -3.45
C LEU A 54 0.70 13.79 -2.85
N THR A 55 1.20 13.86 -1.62
CA THR A 55 1.71 12.69 -0.87
C THR A 55 0.60 11.66 -0.63
N PHE A 56 -0.57 12.10 -0.18
CA PHE A 56 -1.72 11.21 0.03
C PHE A 56 -2.26 10.65 -1.30
N LEU A 57 -2.23 11.42 -2.38
CA LEU A 57 -2.62 10.94 -3.71
C LEU A 57 -1.68 9.81 -4.18
N VAL A 58 -0.38 9.98 -4.02
CA VAL A 58 0.62 8.93 -4.35
C VAL A 58 0.39 7.69 -3.49
N CYS A 59 0.11 7.87 -2.19
CA CYS A 59 -0.23 6.78 -1.29
C CYS A 59 -1.49 6.03 -1.76
N PHE A 60 -2.56 6.76 -2.09
CA PHE A 60 -3.83 6.20 -2.57
C PHE A 60 -3.65 5.40 -3.87
N VAL A 61 -2.98 5.98 -4.87
CA VAL A 61 -2.69 5.29 -6.14
C VAL A 61 -1.90 4.02 -5.88
N SER A 62 -0.85 4.11 -5.05
CA SER A 62 -0.01 2.95 -4.70
C SER A 62 -0.84 1.85 -4.01
N ALA A 63 -1.74 2.22 -3.10
CA ALA A 63 -2.64 1.30 -2.41
C ALA A 63 -3.55 0.55 -3.39
N VAL A 64 -4.18 1.26 -4.33
CA VAL A 64 -5.06 0.65 -5.34
C VAL A 64 -4.30 -0.38 -6.18
N PHE A 65 -3.08 -0.05 -6.62
CA PHE A 65 -2.25 -0.99 -7.37
C PHE A 65 -1.82 -2.18 -6.51
N LEU A 66 -1.53 -1.96 -5.22
CA LEU A 66 -1.15 -3.02 -4.29
C LEU A 66 -2.28 -4.02 -4.11
N VAL A 67 -3.50 -3.53 -3.87
CA VAL A 67 -4.71 -4.37 -3.73
C VAL A 67 -4.94 -5.19 -4.99
N LYS A 68 -4.82 -4.57 -6.18
CA LYS A 68 -4.94 -5.31 -7.45
C LYS A 68 -3.90 -6.44 -7.56
N ARG A 69 -2.65 -6.16 -7.21
CA ARG A 69 -1.56 -7.17 -7.22
C ARG A 69 -1.84 -8.29 -6.23
N THR A 70 -2.22 -7.97 -5.00
CA THR A 70 -2.52 -8.97 -3.95
C THR A 70 -3.68 -9.87 -4.36
N ARG A 71 -4.72 -9.35 -5.01
CA ARG A 71 -5.82 -10.19 -5.53
C ARG A 71 -5.36 -11.16 -6.61
N LEU A 72 -4.47 -10.73 -7.50
CA LEU A 72 -3.91 -11.61 -8.54
C LEU A 72 -2.99 -12.68 -7.95
N GLU A 73 -2.13 -12.30 -6.98
CA GLU A 73 -1.25 -13.22 -6.25
C GLU A 73 -2.07 -14.27 -5.50
N ALA A 74 -3.10 -13.86 -4.75
CA ALA A 74 -3.97 -14.77 -4.02
C ALA A 74 -4.75 -15.73 -4.94
N ALA A 75 -5.20 -15.26 -6.11
CA ALA A 75 -5.86 -16.12 -7.09
C ALA A 75 -4.89 -17.14 -7.72
N ALA A 76 -3.63 -16.76 -7.92
CA ALA A 76 -2.59 -17.66 -8.41
C ALA A 76 -2.21 -18.72 -7.36
N GLU A 77 -2.01 -18.32 -6.11
CA GLU A 77 -1.76 -19.24 -4.98
C GLU A 77 -2.91 -20.22 -4.79
N ALA A 78 -4.16 -19.76 -4.87
CA ALA A 78 -5.32 -20.64 -4.75
C ALA A 78 -5.35 -21.70 -5.86
N ARG A 79 -4.98 -21.33 -7.11
CA ARG A 79 -4.88 -22.30 -8.21
C ARG A 79 -3.75 -23.30 -8.01
N ALA A 80 -2.58 -22.83 -7.57
CA ALA A 80 -1.44 -23.70 -7.28
C ALA A 80 -1.78 -24.72 -6.18
N ASN A 81 -2.38 -24.26 -5.08
CA ASN A 81 -2.80 -25.15 -3.99
C ASN A 81 -3.85 -26.18 -4.44
N LEU A 82 -4.82 -25.77 -5.27
CA LEU A 82 -5.82 -26.71 -5.81
C LEU A 82 -5.17 -27.75 -6.73
N GLN A 83 -4.22 -27.33 -7.56
CA GLN A 83 -3.49 -28.24 -8.43
C GLN A 83 -2.69 -29.26 -7.62
N GLU A 84 -1.95 -28.80 -6.61
CA GLU A 84 -1.19 -29.66 -5.69
C GLU A 84 -2.09 -30.67 -4.97
N LEU A 85 -3.27 -30.24 -4.49
CA LEU A 85 -4.24 -31.14 -3.87
C LEU A 85 -4.79 -32.19 -4.86
N THR A 86 -5.06 -31.80 -6.11
CA THR A 86 -5.55 -32.74 -7.12
C THR A 86 -4.49 -33.73 -7.57
N GLU A 87 -3.23 -33.31 -7.70
CA GLU A 87 -2.11 -34.19 -8.02
C GLU A 87 -1.85 -35.17 -6.86
N GLY A 88 -1.83 -34.67 -5.62
CA GLY A 88 -1.70 -35.51 -4.42
C GLY A 88 -2.85 -36.52 -4.29
N ALA A 89 -4.09 -36.12 -4.57
CA ALA A 89 -5.23 -37.03 -4.57
C ALA A 89 -5.15 -38.08 -5.68
N ALA A 90 -4.71 -37.70 -6.88
CA ALA A 90 -4.53 -38.61 -8.00
C ALA A 90 -3.42 -39.65 -7.73
N GLU A 91 -2.30 -39.23 -7.15
CA GLU A 91 -1.23 -40.13 -6.72
C GLU A 91 -1.70 -41.10 -5.63
N ALA A 92 -2.44 -40.60 -4.63
CA ALA A 92 -2.99 -41.45 -3.57
C ALA A 92 -3.94 -42.52 -4.13
N LEU A 93 -4.78 -42.14 -5.09
CA LEU A 93 -5.71 -43.07 -5.75
C LEU A 93 -4.97 -44.10 -6.63
N ARG A 94 -3.89 -43.68 -7.29
CA ARG A 94 -3.02 -44.56 -8.07
C ARG A 94 -2.33 -45.59 -7.18
N ARG A 95 -1.75 -45.17 -6.05
CA ARG A 95 -1.14 -46.09 -5.07
C ARG A 95 -2.14 -47.08 -4.49
N ALA A 96 -3.35 -46.62 -4.15
CA ALA A 96 -4.41 -47.48 -3.66
C ALA A 96 -4.82 -48.54 -4.70
N ARG A 97 -4.84 -48.17 -6.00
CA ARG A 97 -5.16 -49.10 -7.09
C ARG A 97 -4.04 -50.11 -7.38
N GLU A 98 -2.78 -49.69 -7.23
CA GLU A 98 -1.62 -50.58 -7.35
C GLU A 98 -1.58 -51.59 -6.19
N ALA A 99 -1.83 -51.15 -4.95
CA ALA A 99 -1.90 -52.03 -3.78
C ALA A 99 -3.04 -53.06 -3.86
N ASN A 100 -4.17 -52.72 -4.51
CA ASN A 100 -5.30 -53.64 -4.67
C ASN A 100 -5.13 -54.61 -5.86
N LYS A 101 -4.07 -54.46 -6.66
CA LYS A 101 -3.73 -55.36 -7.78
C LYS A 101 -2.72 -56.45 -7.40
N GLU A 102 -2.12 -56.39 -6.21
CA GLU A 102 -1.23 -57.44 -5.68
C GLU A 102 -1.91 -58.39 -4.67
N PRO A 103 -3.00 -59.11 -5.02
CA PRO A 103 -3.35 -60.34 -4.32
C PRO A 103 -3.14 -61.55 -5.24
N GLU A 104 -1.89 -62.03 -5.34
CA GLU A 104 -1.59 -63.43 -5.72
C GLU A 104 -0.52 -64.00 -4.77
#